data_AF-A0A658ICT4-F1
#
_entry.id   AF-A0A658ICT4-F1
#
_cell.length_a   1.000
_cell.length_b   1.000
_cell.length_c   1.000
_cell.angle_alpha   90.00
_cell.angle_beta   90.00
_cell.angle_gamma   90.00
#
_symmetry.space_group_name_H-M   'P 1'
#
loop_
_entity.id
_entity.type
_entity.pdbx_description
1 polymer ?
#
loop_
_entity_poly.entity_id
_entity_poly.type
_entity_poly.pdbx_seq_one_letter_code
_entity_poly.pdbx_strand_id
1 'polypeptide(L)'
;MVDSFCRTKQVQQGGVRSCAPPPPSPPFRGEGFVAPEPLRFLFTFGAYAVPEEGGYMLTAMHNGKIVIAREAKKPGAFTCPECGEPVTLRKGSVKVHHFAHRSTTTCGYGKGESELHMDLKMQVYDALRGHPDVSEVALEAAVGTVRPDVLATIRGCRVAFEVQLSALGIDDLYRRTAACASQDIAMIWILYWPDGTTLNRLYRPASWERWLNTCGLGTLYFWAGNGWVRPIRLGNRRHGVQRAPRAHLVEDFTQTRI
;
A
#
# COMPACT_ATOMS: atom_id res chain seq x y z
N MET A 1 -16.13 -0.39 3.25
CA MET A 1 -14.97 -0.42 4.19
C MET A 1 -14.78 0.94 4.90
N VAL A 2 -14.76 2.03 4.13
CA VAL A 2 -14.43 3.39 4.59
C VAL A 2 -15.31 3.90 5.74
N ASP A 3 -16.60 3.55 5.75
CA ASP A 3 -17.54 3.99 6.78
C ASP A 3 -17.15 3.61 8.21
N SER A 4 -16.58 2.42 8.41
CA SER A 4 -16.12 1.99 9.74
C SER A 4 -14.88 2.77 10.16
N PHE A 5 -14.01 3.10 9.21
CA PHE A 5 -12.77 3.81 9.47
C PHE A 5 -13.02 5.30 9.78
N CYS A 6 -13.88 5.96 9.00
CA CYS A 6 -14.24 7.36 9.19
C CYS A 6 -15.06 7.61 10.47
N ARG A 7 -16.00 6.72 10.81
CA ARG A 7 -16.78 6.82 12.05
C ARG A 7 -15.92 6.69 13.32
N THR A 8 -14.92 5.82 13.29
CA THR A 8 -14.02 5.63 14.44
C THR A 8 -13.12 6.86 14.66
N LYS A 9 -12.82 7.62 13.61
CA LYS A 9 -12.09 8.89 13.66
C LYS A 9 -12.84 9.99 14.43
N GLN A 10 -14.15 10.15 14.20
CA GLN A 10 -14.96 11.14 14.91
C GLN A 10 -15.05 10.87 16.42
N VAL A 11 -14.99 9.61 16.85
CA VAL A 11 -14.99 9.23 18.27
C VAL A 11 -13.64 9.52 18.93
N GLN A 12 -12.51 9.35 18.22
CA GLN A 12 -11.17 9.60 18.78
C GLN A 12 -10.80 11.08 18.88
N GLN A 13 -11.40 11.97 18.07
CA GLN A 13 -11.22 13.42 18.19
C GLN A 13 -11.93 14.02 19.43
N GLY A 14 -12.89 13.30 20.04
CA GLY A 14 -13.59 13.71 21.27
C GLY A 14 -12.98 13.18 22.58
N GLY A 15 -11.89 12.42 22.51
CA GLY A 15 -11.26 11.82 23.70
C GLY A 15 -9.91 11.22 23.36
N VAL A 16 -8.84 11.97 23.61
CA VAL A 16 -7.45 11.53 23.40
C VAL A 16 -7.18 10.31 24.31
N ARG A 17 -7.11 9.12 23.71
CA ARG A 17 -6.21 8.07 24.19
C ARG A 17 -5.12 7.95 23.15
N SER A 18 -3.95 8.51 23.47
CA SER A 18 -2.74 8.29 22.68
C SER A 18 -2.47 6.79 22.62
N CYS A 19 -2.40 6.25 21.41
CA CYS A 19 -1.77 4.96 21.20
C CYS A 19 -0.26 5.18 21.31
N ALA A 20 0.27 5.22 22.53
CA ALA A 20 1.70 5.02 22.73
C ALA A 20 2.06 3.60 22.24
N PRO A 21 3.17 3.42 21.50
CA PRO A 21 3.62 2.08 21.12
C PRO A 21 3.89 1.25 22.40
N PRO A 22 3.58 -0.06 22.40
CA PRO A 22 4.00 -0.91 23.51
C PRO A 22 5.52 -0.91 23.63
N PRO A 23 6.08 -0.98 24.86
CA PRO A 23 7.52 -1.00 25.07
C PRO A 23 8.16 -2.19 24.34
N PRO A 24 9.41 -2.06 23.86
CA PRO A 24 10.10 -3.15 23.19
C PRO A 24 10.19 -4.36 24.12
N SER A 25 9.85 -5.54 23.58
CA SER A 25 10.01 -6.81 24.29
C SER A 25 11.49 -7.07 24.63
N PRO A 26 11.80 -7.63 25.81
CA PRO A 26 13.18 -7.86 26.24
C PRO A 26 13.91 -8.82 25.29
N PRO A 27 15.25 -8.72 25.19
CA PRO A 27 16.03 -9.57 24.31
C PRO A 27 15.88 -11.05 24.72
N PHE A 28 15.47 -11.88 23.76
CA PHE A 28 15.46 -13.33 23.91
C PHE A 28 16.91 -13.83 24.03
N ARG A 29 17.30 -14.33 25.21
CA ARG A 29 18.40 -15.30 25.33
C ARG A 29 17.82 -16.68 25.02
N GLY A 30 18.27 -17.28 23.92
CA GLY A 30 17.84 -18.61 23.50
C GLY A 30 18.83 -19.17 22.49
N GLU A 31 19.48 -20.25 22.90
CA GLU A 31 20.66 -20.86 22.29
C GLU A 31 20.45 -21.40 20.86
N GLY A 32 21.56 -21.38 20.11
CA GLY A 32 21.95 -22.25 18.99
C GLY A 32 20.85 -22.94 18.18
N PHE A 33 20.52 -22.39 17.01
CA PHE A 33 19.92 -23.16 15.91
C PHE A 33 20.84 -23.06 14.69
N VAL A 34 21.45 -24.19 14.31
CA VAL A 34 22.25 -24.33 13.09
C VAL A 34 21.30 -24.51 11.91
N ALA A 35 21.35 -23.60 10.95
CA ALA A 35 20.58 -23.70 9.70
C ALA A 35 21.23 -24.73 8.75
N PRO A 36 20.46 -25.61 8.07
CA PRO A 36 20.97 -26.34 6.92
C PRO A 36 20.93 -25.48 5.65
N GLU A 37 22.00 -25.57 4.86
CA GLU A 37 22.25 -24.93 3.55
C GLU A 37 21.10 -25.13 2.54
N PRO A 38 20.80 -24.13 1.69
CA PRO A 38 19.74 -24.25 0.69
C PRO A 38 20.19 -25.02 -0.57
N LEU A 39 19.36 -25.97 -0.99
CA LEU A 39 19.41 -26.61 -2.30
C LEU A 39 19.18 -25.56 -3.40
N ARG A 40 20.23 -25.35 -4.20
CA ARG A 40 20.19 -24.60 -5.46
C ARG A 40 19.25 -25.28 -6.46
N PHE A 41 18.05 -24.73 -6.65
CA PHE A 41 17.28 -25.01 -7.86
C PHE A 41 17.74 -24.07 -8.97
N LEU A 42 18.36 -24.66 -10.00
CA LEU A 42 18.69 -24.01 -11.26
C LEU A 42 17.38 -23.72 -12.02
N PHE A 43 16.96 -22.45 -12.03
CA PHE A 43 16.03 -21.96 -13.04
C PHE A 43 16.82 -21.35 -14.18
N THR A 44 17.00 -22.11 -15.26
CA THR A 44 17.39 -21.57 -16.57
C THR A 44 16.13 -21.00 -17.22
N PHE A 45 15.95 -19.69 -17.18
CA PHE A 45 15.01 -18.98 -18.05
C PHE A 45 15.72 -17.85 -18.77
N GLY A 46 15.46 -17.77 -20.06
CA GLY A 46 16.19 -16.98 -21.05
C GLY A 46 16.25 -15.49 -20.78
N ALA A 47 17.26 -14.86 -21.38
CA ALA A 47 17.58 -13.44 -21.44
C ALA A 47 16.52 -12.50 -20.82
N TYR A 48 16.57 -12.32 -19.51
CA TYR A 48 15.87 -11.24 -18.84
C TYR A 48 16.60 -9.94 -19.19
N ALA A 49 15.89 -9.04 -19.88
CA ALA A 49 16.32 -7.66 -19.99
C ALA A 49 16.58 -7.12 -18.57
N VAL A 50 17.79 -6.62 -18.35
CA VAL A 50 18.19 -5.96 -17.09
C VAL A 50 17.13 -4.89 -16.78
N PRO A 51 16.55 -4.84 -15.57
CA PRO A 51 15.62 -3.78 -15.21
C PRO A 51 16.32 -2.43 -15.42
N GLU A 52 15.74 -1.53 -16.22
CA GLU A 52 16.20 -0.14 -16.21
C GLU A 52 16.08 0.35 -14.76
N GLU A 53 17.21 0.65 -14.12
CA GLU A 53 17.28 1.20 -12.76
C GLU A 53 16.81 2.65 -12.77
N GLY A 54 15.50 2.84 -12.96
CA GLY A 54 14.85 4.14 -12.96
C GLY A 54 13.66 4.14 -12.01
N GLY A 55 13.38 5.29 -11.40
CA GLY A 55 12.11 5.48 -10.68
C GLY A 55 10.95 5.56 -11.68
N TYR A 56 9.90 4.77 -11.47
CA TYR A 56 8.67 4.77 -12.27
C TYR A 56 7.51 5.35 -11.47
N MET A 57 6.70 6.18 -12.11
CA MET A 57 5.58 6.86 -11.47
C MET A 57 4.41 7.00 -12.44
N LEU A 58 3.19 7.01 -11.93
CA LEU A 58 1.98 7.13 -12.73
C LEU A 58 1.60 8.58 -13.01
N THR A 59 2.15 9.53 -12.25
CA THR A 59 1.85 10.96 -12.38
C THR A 59 3.08 11.82 -12.63
N ALA A 60 2.91 12.90 -13.38
CA ALA A 60 3.96 13.91 -13.57
C ALA A 60 3.34 15.32 -13.62
N MET A 61 4.18 16.33 -13.47
CA MET A 61 3.79 17.72 -13.67
C MET A 61 3.89 18.08 -15.16
N HIS A 62 2.85 18.73 -15.69
CA HIS A 62 2.80 19.28 -17.03
C HIS A 62 2.04 20.61 -17.01
N ASN A 63 2.66 21.71 -17.46
CA ASN A 63 2.07 23.05 -17.48
C ASN A 63 1.45 23.46 -16.11
N GLY A 64 2.14 23.17 -15.01
CA GLY A 64 1.69 23.48 -13.65
C GLY A 64 0.56 22.61 -13.12
N LYS A 65 0.19 21.53 -13.81
CA LYS A 65 -0.84 20.57 -13.38
C LYS A 65 -0.28 19.16 -13.29
N ILE A 66 -0.74 18.41 -12.30
CA ILE A 66 -0.50 16.97 -12.24
C ILE A 66 -1.32 16.27 -13.33
N VAL A 67 -0.65 15.42 -14.11
CA VAL A 67 -1.27 14.61 -15.16
C VAL A 67 -0.95 13.13 -14.94
N ILE A 68 -1.92 12.27 -15.27
CA ILE A 68 -1.76 10.82 -15.21
C ILE A 68 -1.15 10.32 -16.53
N ALA A 69 -0.16 9.43 -16.47
CA ALA A 69 0.55 8.89 -17.63
C ALA A 69 -0.39 8.25 -18.65
N ARG A 70 -1.46 7.59 -18.18
CA ARG A 70 -2.51 7.01 -19.04
C ARG A 70 -3.16 8.08 -19.95
N GLU A 71 -3.41 9.27 -19.42
CA GLU A 71 -4.13 10.36 -20.09
C GLU A 71 -3.20 11.33 -20.84
N ALA A 72 -1.92 11.40 -20.47
CA ALA A 72 -0.92 12.30 -21.06
C ALA A 72 -0.64 11.99 -22.55
N LYS A 73 -0.29 13.00 -23.36
CA LYS A 73 -0.02 12.83 -24.80
C LYS A 73 1.45 13.10 -25.14
N LYS A 74 1.91 12.57 -26.28
CA LYS A 74 3.23 12.86 -26.86
C LYS A 74 3.07 13.79 -28.08
N PRO A 75 4.04 14.68 -28.35
CA PRO A 75 5.16 15.05 -27.48
C PRO A 75 4.68 15.86 -26.26
N GLY A 76 5.47 15.88 -25.18
CA GLY A 76 5.16 16.67 -23.99
C GLY A 76 6.37 16.83 -23.09
N ALA A 77 6.49 17.99 -22.46
CA ALA A 77 7.50 18.27 -21.44
C ALA A 77 6.90 17.95 -20.07
N PHE A 78 7.42 16.91 -19.42
CA PHE A 78 6.95 16.43 -18.13
C PHE A 78 8.07 16.55 -17.11
N THR A 79 7.74 16.95 -15.89
CA THR A 79 8.69 17.00 -14.78
C THR A 79 8.19 16.18 -13.60
N CYS A 80 9.13 15.63 -12.84
CA CYS A 80 8.84 14.94 -11.60
C CYS A 80 8.26 15.91 -10.58
N PRO A 81 7.11 15.59 -9.94
CA PRO A 81 6.50 16.45 -8.94
C PRO A 81 7.27 16.47 -7.60
N GLU A 82 8.24 15.59 -7.41
CA GLU A 82 9.09 15.53 -6.21
C GLU A 82 10.36 16.37 -6.37
N CYS A 83 11.16 16.10 -7.41
CA CYS A 83 12.46 16.75 -7.60
C CYS A 83 12.47 17.83 -8.69
N GLY A 84 11.41 17.96 -9.49
CA GLY A 84 11.34 18.90 -10.61
C GLY A 84 12.14 18.49 -11.86
N GLU A 85 12.89 17.39 -11.81
CA GLU A 85 13.69 16.93 -12.96
C GLU A 85 12.82 16.40 -14.12
N PRO A 86 13.30 16.48 -15.37
CA PRO A 86 12.57 15.96 -16.52
C PRO A 86 12.34 14.44 -16.44
N VAL A 87 11.11 14.02 -16.74
CA VAL A 87 10.71 12.60 -16.82
C VAL A 87 10.20 12.26 -18.21
N THR A 88 10.39 11.01 -18.63
CA THR A 88 9.98 10.54 -19.95
C THR A 88 8.66 9.77 -19.86
N LEU A 89 7.65 10.20 -20.61
CA LEU A 89 6.42 9.43 -20.78
C LEU A 89 6.69 8.15 -21.58
N ARG A 90 6.52 6.99 -20.94
CA ARG A 90 6.60 5.67 -21.56
C ARG A 90 5.17 5.18 -21.83
N LYS A 91 4.84 5.01 -23.11
CA LYS A 91 3.56 4.46 -23.59
C LYS A 91 3.86 3.34 -24.58
N GLY A 92 3.29 2.17 -24.34
CA GLY A 92 3.44 0.98 -25.17
C GLY A 92 2.25 0.06 -24.95
N SER A 93 2.09 -0.95 -25.81
CA SER A 93 0.96 -1.89 -25.75
C SER A 93 1.10 -2.96 -24.65
N VAL A 94 2.31 -3.18 -24.17
CA VAL A 94 2.62 -4.25 -23.21
C VAL A 94 2.66 -3.72 -21.79
N LYS A 95 3.33 -2.58 -21.57
CA LYS A 95 3.59 -2.06 -20.23
C LYS A 95 2.59 -1.00 -19.80
N VAL A 96 2.26 -0.98 -18.51
CA VAL A 96 1.48 0.11 -17.88
C VAL A 96 2.08 1.46 -18.28
N HIS A 97 1.25 2.39 -18.74
CA HIS A 97 1.71 3.74 -19.08
C HIS A 97 2.24 4.45 -17.84
N HIS A 98 3.49 4.91 -17.86
CA HIS A 98 4.16 5.53 -16.73
C HIS A 98 5.12 6.62 -17.18
N PHE A 99 5.58 7.43 -16.24
CA PHE A 99 6.73 8.30 -16.40
C PHE A 99 7.95 7.63 -15.77
N ALA A 100 9.12 7.82 -16.39
CA ALA A 100 10.38 7.31 -15.90
C ALA A 100 11.40 8.44 -15.75
N HIS A 101 12.11 8.46 -14.63
CA HIS A 101 13.34 9.24 -14.53
C HIS A 101 14.41 8.69 -15.49
N ARG A 102 15.39 9.53 -15.83
CA ARG A 102 16.65 9.03 -16.40
C ARG A 102 17.46 8.33 -15.29
N SER A 103 18.24 7.31 -15.65
CA SER A 103 18.98 6.44 -14.71
C SER A 103 19.98 7.17 -13.79
N THR A 104 20.28 8.44 -14.05
CA THR A 104 21.24 9.25 -13.28
C THR A 104 20.63 10.05 -12.12
N THR A 105 19.30 10.00 -11.93
CA THR A 105 18.67 10.77 -10.84
C THR A 105 18.94 10.14 -9.47
N THR A 106 19.00 10.97 -8.42
CA THR A 106 19.01 10.53 -7.02
C THR A 106 17.61 10.55 -6.39
N CYS A 107 16.60 10.96 -7.15
CA CYS A 107 15.23 11.04 -6.68
C CYS A 107 14.69 9.66 -6.29
N GLY A 108 14.20 9.54 -5.05
CA GLY A 108 13.61 8.29 -4.54
C GLY A 108 12.20 8.02 -5.04
N TYR A 109 11.51 9.01 -5.64
CA TYR A 109 10.14 8.84 -6.08
C TYR A 109 10.04 7.84 -7.24
N GLY A 110 9.22 6.82 -7.02
CA GLY A 110 9.02 5.75 -7.98
C GLY A 110 10.11 4.67 -7.96
N LYS A 111 11.12 4.79 -7.09
CA LYS A 111 12.21 3.81 -7.02
C LYS A 111 11.69 2.47 -6.47
N GLY A 112 11.95 1.39 -7.20
CA GLY A 112 11.49 0.05 -6.82
C GLY A 112 10.02 -0.22 -7.12
N GLU A 113 9.33 0.69 -7.81
CA GLU A 113 7.99 0.45 -8.33
C GLU A 113 8.00 -0.67 -9.35
N SER A 114 7.12 -1.66 -9.17
CA SER A 114 6.94 -2.75 -10.11
C SER A 114 5.74 -2.48 -11.01
N GLU A 115 5.69 -3.16 -12.15
CA GLU A 115 4.55 -3.08 -13.06
C GLU A 115 3.24 -3.52 -12.39
N LEU A 116 3.30 -4.59 -11.59
CA LEU A 116 2.17 -5.06 -10.79
C LEU A 116 1.70 -4.00 -9.78
N HIS A 117 2.64 -3.31 -9.14
CA HIS A 117 2.27 -2.26 -8.17
C HIS A 117 1.55 -1.11 -8.88
N MET A 118 2.14 -0.61 -9.98
CA MET A 118 1.54 0.45 -10.79
C MET A 118 0.14 0.07 -11.30
N ASP A 119 -0.05 -1.18 -11.76
CA ASP A 119 -1.35 -1.67 -12.20
C ASP A 119 -2.38 -1.67 -11.06
N LEU A 120 -2.04 -2.21 -9.88
CA LEU A 120 -2.94 -2.23 -8.73
C LEU A 120 -3.33 -0.83 -8.24
N LYS A 121 -2.38 0.12 -8.21
CA LYS A 121 -2.68 1.52 -7.87
C LYS A 121 -3.71 2.11 -8.84
N MET A 122 -3.53 1.85 -10.14
CA MET A 122 -4.48 2.29 -11.17
C MET A 122 -5.86 1.65 -10.99
N GLN A 123 -5.92 0.36 -10.66
CA GLN A 123 -7.20 -0.32 -10.41
C GLN A 123 -7.93 0.27 -9.18
N VAL A 124 -7.20 0.55 -8.09
CA VAL A 124 -7.76 1.20 -6.89
C VAL A 124 -8.26 2.61 -7.24
N TYR A 125 -7.46 3.39 -7.97
CA TYR A 125 -7.84 4.72 -8.44
C TYR A 125 -9.12 4.69 -9.29
N ASP A 126 -9.23 3.78 -10.26
CA ASP A 126 -10.39 3.66 -11.13
C ASP A 126 -11.65 3.24 -10.36
N ALA A 127 -11.50 2.29 -9.43
CA ALA A 127 -12.60 1.85 -8.57
C ALA A 127 -13.15 2.99 -7.71
N LEU A 128 -12.28 3.80 -7.12
CA LEU A 128 -12.67 4.96 -6.31
C LEU A 128 -13.28 6.07 -7.19
N ARG A 129 -12.68 6.35 -8.35
CA ARG A 129 -13.19 7.36 -9.30
C ARG A 129 -14.61 7.06 -9.77
N GLY A 130 -14.97 5.79 -9.91
CA GLY A 130 -16.32 5.35 -10.31
C GLY A 130 -17.31 5.18 -9.15
N HIS A 131 -16.90 5.43 -7.90
CA HIS A 131 -17.74 5.16 -6.74
C HIS A 131 -18.65 6.37 -6.42
N PRO A 132 -19.97 6.17 -6.19
CA PRO A 132 -20.93 7.28 -6.01
C PRO A 132 -20.68 8.14 -4.78
N ASP A 133 -20.04 7.59 -3.75
CA ASP A 133 -19.72 8.29 -2.50
C ASP A 133 -18.39 9.06 -2.51
N VAL A 134 -17.64 9.01 -3.62
CA VAL A 134 -16.32 9.64 -3.76
C VAL A 134 -16.49 10.96 -4.52
N SER A 135 -16.09 12.07 -3.89
CA SER A 135 -16.16 13.41 -4.49
C SER A 135 -14.85 13.83 -5.17
N GLU A 136 -13.72 13.34 -4.67
CA GLU A 136 -12.40 13.65 -5.20
C GLU A 136 -11.52 12.39 -5.17
N VAL A 137 -10.66 12.23 -6.17
CA VAL A 137 -9.65 11.18 -6.20
C VAL A 137 -8.40 11.67 -6.92
N ALA A 138 -7.24 11.44 -6.33
CA ALA A 138 -5.95 11.83 -6.85
C ALA A 138 -4.97 10.65 -6.73
N LEU A 139 -4.21 10.41 -7.79
CA LEU A 139 -3.18 9.39 -7.83
C LEU A 139 -1.85 10.01 -7.41
N GLU A 140 -1.08 9.32 -6.56
CA GLU A 140 0.26 9.72 -6.12
C GLU A 140 0.36 11.18 -5.68
N ALA A 141 -0.65 11.70 -4.99
CA ALA A 141 -0.68 13.10 -4.53
C ALA A 141 0.15 13.26 -3.26
N ALA A 142 1.03 14.27 -3.22
CA ALA A 142 1.80 14.57 -2.01
C ALA A 142 0.88 15.09 -0.90
N VAL A 143 1.07 14.55 0.31
CA VAL A 143 0.43 15.00 1.54
C VAL A 143 1.50 15.12 2.63
N GLY A 144 1.82 16.36 3.01
CA GLY A 144 2.89 16.60 3.98
C GLY A 144 4.21 16.01 3.48
N THR A 145 4.76 15.04 4.23
CA THR A 145 6.03 14.36 3.91
C THR A 145 5.85 13.00 3.24
N VAL A 146 4.62 12.63 2.89
CA VAL A 146 4.31 11.33 2.26
C VAL A 146 3.53 11.51 0.98
N ARG A 147 3.52 10.46 0.15
CA ARG A 147 2.81 10.42 -1.11
C ARG A 147 2.05 9.10 -1.16
N PRO A 148 0.80 9.05 -0.66
CA PRO A 148 0.01 7.84 -0.76
C PRO A 148 -0.25 7.48 -2.21
N ASP A 149 -0.44 6.19 -2.47
CA ASP A 149 -0.70 5.69 -3.83
C ASP A 149 -1.97 6.28 -4.43
N VAL A 150 -3.06 6.31 -3.65
CA VAL A 150 -4.32 6.97 -4.02
C VAL A 150 -4.84 7.77 -2.83
N LEU A 151 -5.24 9.02 -3.07
CA LEU A 151 -5.95 9.84 -2.10
C LEU A 151 -7.38 10.07 -2.59
N ALA A 152 -8.38 9.88 -1.74
CA ALA A 152 -9.77 10.15 -2.07
C ALA A 152 -10.49 10.91 -0.97
N THR A 153 -11.49 11.68 -1.35
CA THR A 153 -12.46 12.28 -0.43
C THR A 153 -13.77 11.51 -0.54
N ILE A 154 -14.14 10.81 0.53
CA ILE A 154 -15.26 9.86 0.58
C ILE A 154 -16.25 10.35 1.64
N ARG A 155 -17.45 10.75 1.22
CA ARG A 155 -18.46 11.37 2.10
C ARG A 155 -17.88 12.49 3.00
N GLY A 156 -16.99 13.31 2.43
CA GLY A 156 -16.31 14.42 3.14
C GLY A 156 -15.10 14.03 3.98
N CYS A 157 -14.75 12.74 4.09
CA CYS A 157 -13.55 12.28 4.79
C CYS A 157 -12.40 12.03 3.81
N ARG A 158 -11.20 12.54 4.13
CA ARG A 158 -9.99 12.26 3.34
C ARG A 158 -9.39 10.92 3.73
N VAL A 159 -9.19 10.06 2.74
CA VAL A 159 -8.68 8.70 2.90
C VAL A 159 -7.54 8.46 1.91
N ALA A 160 -6.37 8.15 2.45
CA ALA A 160 -5.22 7.64 1.72
C ALA A 160 -5.30 6.11 1.63
N PHE A 161 -5.08 5.57 0.45
CA PHE A 161 -4.96 4.15 0.17
C PHE A 161 -3.53 3.85 -0.25
N GLU A 162 -2.93 2.84 0.37
CA GLU A 162 -1.58 2.36 0.07
C GLU A 162 -1.63 0.90 -0.33
N VAL A 163 -1.10 0.55 -1.49
CA VAL A 163 -0.97 -0.83 -1.95
C VAL A 163 0.36 -1.39 -1.44
N GLN A 164 0.33 -2.61 -0.89
CA GLN A 164 1.53 -3.25 -0.36
C GLN A 164 1.68 -4.68 -0.89
N LEU A 165 2.76 -4.90 -1.64
CA LEU A 165 3.07 -6.20 -2.27
C LEU A 165 3.95 -7.11 -1.41
N SER A 166 4.79 -6.54 -0.55
CA SER A 166 5.82 -7.26 0.20
C SER A 166 6.02 -6.69 1.60
N ALA A 167 6.88 -7.31 2.41
CA ALA A 167 7.14 -6.84 3.76
C ALA A 167 7.70 -5.42 3.78
N LEU A 168 7.18 -4.60 4.70
CA LEU A 168 7.69 -3.26 5.00
C LEU A 168 8.08 -3.17 6.48
N GLY A 169 9.10 -2.38 6.78
CA GLY A 169 9.52 -2.13 8.16
C GLY A 169 8.39 -1.49 8.97
N ILE A 170 8.23 -1.88 10.24
CA ILE A 170 7.21 -1.31 11.12
C ILE A 170 7.39 0.21 11.29
N ASP A 171 8.64 0.67 11.31
CA ASP A 171 8.95 2.11 11.40
C ASP A 171 8.46 2.88 10.17
N ASP A 172 8.57 2.31 8.97
CA ASP A 172 8.03 2.92 7.74
C ASP A 172 6.50 2.91 7.72
N LEU A 173 5.88 1.80 8.15
CA LEU A 173 4.42 1.70 8.30
C LEU A 173 3.89 2.78 9.26
N TYR A 174 4.54 2.92 10.42
CA TYR A 174 4.21 3.93 11.42
C TYR A 174 4.41 5.34 10.86
N ARG A 175 5.58 5.63 10.29
CA ARG A 175 5.91 6.94 9.73
C ARG A 175 4.88 7.39 8.70
N ARG A 176 4.52 6.51 7.75
CA ARG A 176 3.54 6.84 6.71
C ARG A 176 2.14 7.07 7.28
N THR A 177 1.71 6.18 8.17
CA THR A 177 0.39 6.28 8.82
C THR A 177 0.29 7.55 9.68
N ALA A 178 1.33 7.89 10.44
CA ALA A 178 1.38 9.08 11.29
C ALA A 178 1.39 10.38 10.48
N ALA A 179 2.10 10.41 9.34
CA ALA A 179 2.14 11.57 8.45
C ALA A 179 0.77 11.85 7.81
N CYS A 180 0.02 10.82 7.42
CA CYS A 180 -1.36 10.97 6.98
C CYS A 180 -2.27 11.44 8.12
N ALA A 181 -2.15 10.81 9.29
CA ALA A 181 -2.99 11.13 10.45
C ALA A 181 -2.82 12.59 10.92
N SER A 182 -1.61 13.14 10.90
CA SER A 182 -1.34 14.54 11.27
C SER A 182 -1.95 15.56 10.31
N GLN A 183 -2.37 15.13 9.12
CA GLN A 183 -3.03 15.91 8.08
C GLN A 183 -4.55 15.68 8.04
N ASP A 184 -5.08 15.05 9.09
CA ASP A 184 -6.46 14.56 9.19
C ASP A 184 -6.86 13.62 8.03
N ILE A 185 -5.92 12.80 7.57
CA ILE A 185 -6.17 11.77 6.54
C ILE A 185 -6.17 10.39 7.18
N ALA A 186 -7.25 9.63 6.95
CA ALA A 186 -7.30 8.22 7.30
C ALA A 186 -6.42 7.41 6.34
N MET A 187 -5.68 6.40 6.82
CA MET A 187 -4.86 5.56 5.94
C MET A 187 -5.34 4.11 5.94
N ILE A 188 -5.62 3.60 4.75
CA ILE A 188 -6.05 2.22 4.50
C ILE A 188 -4.97 1.51 3.70
N TRP A 189 -4.45 0.43 4.26
CA TRP A 189 -3.48 -0.43 3.58
C TRP A 189 -4.20 -1.57 2.87
N ILE A 190 -3.92 -1.72 1.57
CA ILE A 190 -4.45 -2.77 0.70
C ILE A 190 -3.31 -3.73 0.38
N LEU A 191 -3.43 -4.95 0.87
CA LEU A 191 -2.47 -6.02 0.60
C LEU A 191 -2.80 -6.70 -0.73
N TYR A 192 -1.77 -7.10 -1.46
CA TYR A 192 -1.95 -7.97 -2.62
C TYR A 192 -1.70 -9.43 -2.24
N TRP A 193 -2.53 -10.32 -2.79
CA TRP A 193 -2.38 -11.75 -2.64
C TRP A 193 -2.29 -12.35 -4.05
N PRO A 194 -1.21 -13.06 -4.41
CA PRO A 194 -1.07 -13.60 -5.76
C PRO A 194 -2.19 -14.57 -6.11
N ASP A 195 -2.65 -14.50 -7.35
CA ASP A 195 -3.64 -15.41 -7.90
C ASP A 195 -3.24 -16.89 -7.70
N GLY A 196 -4.23 -17.73 -7.42
CA GLY A 196 -4.03 -19.16 -7.18
C GLY A 196 -3.50 -19.52 -5.79
N THR A 197 -3.18 -18.55 -4.94
CA THR A 197 -2.74 -18.83 -3.57
C THR A 197 -3.93 -19.19 -2.69
N THR A 198 -4.04 -20.46 -2.29
CA THR A 198 -5.12 -20.95 -1.41
C THR A 198 -5.02 -20.29 -0.03
N LEU A 199 -6.05 -19.54 0.34
CA LEU A 199 -6.15 -18.99 1.68
C LEU A 199 -6.58 -20.11 2.63
N ASN A 200 -5.59 -20.82 3.19
CA ASN A 200 -5.85 -21.85 4.17
C ASN A 200 -6.52 -21.23 5.41
N ARG A 201 -7.40 -22.00 6.06
CA ARG A 201 -8.06 -21.60 7.32
C ARG A 201 -7.07 -21.21 8.44
N LEU A 202 -5.80 -21.57 8.27
CA LEU A 202 -4.67 -21.19 9.12
C LEU A 202 -3.80 -20.14 8.41
N TYR A 203 -4.04 -18.86 8.69
CA TYR A 203 -3.18 -17.77 8.25
C TYR A 203 -2.25 -17.31 9.38
N ARG A 204 -0.96 -17.17 9.07
CA ARG A 204 0.11 -16.79 10.00
C ARG A 204 0.67 -15.41 9.61
N PRO A 205 0.07 -14.33 10.11
CA PRO A 205 0.51 -12.99 9.75
C PRO A 205 1.93 -12.72 10.27
N ALA A 206 2.78 -12.22 9.40
CA ALA A 206 4.05 -11.61 9.74
C ALA A 206 3.87 -10.43 10.70
N SER A 207 4.96 -9.96 11.31
CA SER A 207 4.90 -8.86 12.29
C SER A 207 4.30 -7.57 11.70
N TRP A 208 4.60 -7.26 10.44
CA TRP A 208 4.09 -6.08 9.75
C TRP A 208 2.59 -6.20 9.43
N GLU A 209 2.11 -7.39 9.03
CA GLU A 209 0.68 -7.67 8.84
C GLU A 209 -0.09 -7.59 10.17
N ARG A 210 0.49 -8.05 11.29
CA ARG A 210 -0.11 -7.87 12.62
C ARG A 210 -0.22 -6.41 13.03
N TRP A 211 0.77 -5.60 12.68
CA TRP A 211 0.73 -4.16 12.91
C TRP A 211 -0.37 -3.51 12.08
N LEU A 212 -0.42 -3.81 10.78
CA LEU A 212 -1.46 -3.33 9.87
C LEU A 212 -2.86 -3.72 10.34
N ASN A 213 -3.02 -4.94 10.83
CA ASN A 213 -4.29 -5.40 11.40
C ASN A 213 -4.73 -4.56 12.60
N THR A 214 -3.78 -4.18 13.46
CA THR A 214 -4.07 -3.34 14.63
C THR A 214 -4.54 -1.94 14.20
N CYS A 215 -3.86 -1.33 13.24
CA CYS A 215 -4.23 -0.03 12.68
C CYS A 215 -5.52 -0.08 11.85
N GLY A 216 -5.78 -1.21 11.17
CA GLY A 216 -6.97 -1.52 10.39
C GLY A 216 -8.20 -1.91 11.23
N LEU A 217 -8.21 -1.58 12.53
CA LEU A 217 -9.28 -1.90 13.47
C LEU A 217 -9.59 -3.42 13.54
N GLY A 218 -8.56 -4.25 13.50
CA GLY A 218 -8.66 -5.70 13.54
C GLY A 218 -8.90 -6.36 12.18
N THR A 219 -8.84 -5.61 11.08
CA THR A 219 -9.07 -6.11 9.72
C THR A 219 -7.86 -5.83 8.81
N LEU A 220 -7.47 -6.84 8.04
CA LEU A 220 -6.60 -6.69 6.86
C LEU A 220 -7.44 -6.65 5.61
N TYR A 221 -7.05 -5.88 4.61
CA TYR A 221 -7.79 -5.77 3.37
C TYR A 221 -6.94 -6.26 2.21
N PHE A 222 -7.39 -7.33 1.56
CA PHE A 222 -6.71 -7.88 0.40
C PHE A 222 -7.43 -7.45 -0.87
N TRP A 223 -6.70 -6.93 -1.85
CA TRP A 223 -7.28 -6.60 -3.15
C TRP A 223 -7.86 -7.85 -3.81
N ALA A 224 -9.09 -7.75 -4.32
CA ALA A 224 -9.77 -8.85 -5.00
C ALA A 224 -10.19 -8.50 -6.45
N GLY A 225 -9.71 -7.37 -6.97
CA GLY A 225 -10.02 -6.89 -8.32
C GLY A 225 -11.35 -6.11 -8.39
N ASN A 226 -11.50 -5.32 -9.45
CA ASN A 226 -12.76 -4.66 -9.84
C ASN A 226 -13.42 -3.82 -8.73
N GLY A 227 -12.61 -3.16 -7.88
CA GLY A 227 -13.13 -2.34 -6.76
C GLY A 227 -13.58 -3.13 -5.54
N TRP A 228 -13.27 -4.42 -5.48
CA TRP A 228 -13.56 -5.27 -4.35
C TRP A 228 -12.30 -5.57 -3.55
N VAL A 229 -12.49 -5.61 -2.24
CA VAL A 229 -11.49 -6.08 -1.28
C VAL A 229 -12.07 -7.22 -0.47
N ARG A 230 -11.22 -8.17 -0.13
CA ARG A 230 -11.52 -9.26 0.81
C ARG A 230 -11.02 -8.84 2.20
N PRO A 231 -11.90 -8.47 3.13
CA PRO A 231 -11.51 -8.22 4.50
C PRO A 231 -11.13 -9.55 5.16
N ILE A 232 -10.04 -9.55 5.92
CA ILE A 232 -9.62 -10.68 6.74
C ILE A 232 -9.51 -10.18 8.16
N ARG A 233 -10.44 -10.64 9.00
CA ARG A 233 -10.37 -10.40 10.44
C ARG A 233 -9.42 -11.39 11.06
N LEU A 234 -8.46 -10.89 11.82
CA LEU A 234 -7.58 -11.74 12.61
C LEU A 234 -8.22 -11.98 13.97
N GLY A 235 -9.05 -13.03 14.07
CA GLY A 235 -9.66 -13.42 15.35
C GLY A 235 -8.59 -13.85 16.34
N ASN A 236 -8.46 -13.15 17.48
CA ASN A 236 -7.81 -13.58 18.73
C ASN A 236 -8.09 -12.56 19.88
N ARG A 237 -9.35 -12.23 20.16
CA ARG A 237 -9.73 -11.42 21.33
C ARG A 237 -10.70 -12.18 22.25
N ARG A 238 -10.18 -12.81 23.30
CA ARG A 238 -10.89 -13.04 24.56
C ARG A 238 -10.00 -12.58 25.71
N HIS A 239 -10.53 -11.70 26.58
CA HIS A 239 -9.93 -11.27 27.85
C HIS A 239 -8.53 -10.64 27.82
N GLY A 240 -8.17 -9.85 26.79
CA GLY A 240 -7.04 -8.92 26.86
C GLY A 240 -5.64 -9.53 27.00
N VAL A 241 -5.49 -10.87 26.92
CA VAL A 241 -4.20 -11.56 27.04
C VAL A 241 -3.98 -12.43 25.80
N GLN A 242 -2.85 -12.22 25.11
CA GLN A 242 -2.43 -12.99 23.95
C GLN A 242 -1.95 -14.39 24.40
N ARG A 243 -2.79 -15.42 24.30
CA ARG A 243 -2.38 -16.82 24.47
C ARG A 243 -2.70 -17.67 23.23
N ALA A 244 -1.81 -17.59 22.25
CA ALA A 244 -1.35 -18.69 21.39
C ALA A 244 -0.53 -18.11 20.21
N PRO A 245 0.67 -18.65 19.89
CA PRO A 245 1.42 -18.21 18.74
C PRO A 245 0.85 -18.89 17.48
N ARG A 246 0.54 -18.08 16.45
CA ARG A 246 0.52 -18.49 15.03
C ARG A 246 -0.74 -19.12 14.41
N ALA A 247 -1.96 -18.73 14.78
CA ALA A 247 -3.13 -18.97 13.93
C ALA A 247 -4.29 -18.02 14.27
N HIS A 248 -4.94 -17.49 13.23
CA HIS A 248 -6.16 -16.70 13.34
C HIS A 248 -7.26 -17.34 12.50
N LEU A 249 -8.47 -17.43 13.06
CA LEU A 249 -9.67 -17.81 12.30
C LEU A 249 -10.05 -16.65 11.38
N VAL A 250 -10.05 -16.91 10.07
CA VAL A 250 -10.57 -16.02 9.05
C VAL A 250 -12.10 -16.13 9.09
N GLU A 251 -12.73 -15.21 9.80
CA GLU A 251 -14.19 -15.07 9.79
C GLU A 251 -14.56 -13.94 8.82
N ASP A 252 -15.48 -14.26 7.91
CA ASP A 252 -16.12 -13.39 6.91
C ASP A 252 -15.31 -13.12 5.63
N PHE A 253 -15.60 -13.92 4.60
CA PHE A 253 -15.07 -13.77 3.23
C PHE A 253 -15.91 -12.84 2.36
N THR A 254 -16.93 -12.18 2.92
CA THR A 254 -17.81 -11.32 2.14
C THR A 254 -16.99 -10.17 1.59
N GLN A 255 -16.74 -10.20 0.28
CA GLN A 255 -16.07 -9.10 -0.39
C GLN A 255 -16.89 -7.83 -0.15
N THR A 256 -16.21 -6.76 0.22
CA THR A 256 -16.81 -5.44 0.32
C THR A 256 -16.29 -4.61 -0.83
N ARG A 257 -17.12 -3.67 -1.32
CA ARG A 257 -16.58 -2.57 -2.10
C ARG A 257 -15.61 -1.77 -1.24
N ILE A 258 -14.54 -1.31 -1.88
CA ILE A 258 -13.57 -0.38 -1.31
C ILE A 258 -14.29 0.85 -0.74
#